data_AF-X1NM69-F1
#
_entry.id   AF-X1NM69-F1
#
_cell.length_a   1.000
_cell.length_b   1.000
_cell.length_c   1.000
_cell.angle_alpha   90.00
_cell.angle_beta   90.00
_cell.angle_gamma   90.00
#
_symmetry.space_group_name_H-M   'P 1'
#
loop_
_entity.id
_entity.type
_entity.pdbx_description
1 polymer ?
#
loop_
_entity_poly.entity_id
_entity_poly.type
_entity_poly.pdbx_seq_one_letter_code
_entity_poly.pdbx_strand_id
1 'polypeptide(L)'
;ANALRFNPNFDEKDLLEALSVFNDLGIEIISFEKIYSQAISLAFNKDLTVYDAVYVAISRLYKIPFVTADFQLHQKLKDLLLVIPLSQWEL
;
A
#
# COMPACT_ATOMS: atom_id res chain seq x y z
N ALA A 1 9.26 6.47 -2.55
CA ALA A 1 9.90 7.28 -3.61
C ALA A 1 9.23 8.66 -3.79
N ASN A 2 7.96 8.75 -4.22
CA ASN A 2 7.34 10.04 -4.57
C ASN A 2 7.32 11.08 -3.43
N ALA A 3 7.06 10.65 -2.19
CA ALA A 3 7.05 11.56 -1.04
C ALA A 3 8.40 12.29 -0.84
N LEU A 4 9.53 11.59 -1.05
CA LEU A 4 10.86 12.19 -0.95
C LEU A 4 11.17 13.05 -2.18
N ARG A 5 10.85 12.56 -3.39
CA ARG A 5 11.08 13.29 -4.66
C ARG A 5 10.48 14.70 -4.67
N PHE A 6 9.27 14.86 -4.13
CA PHE A 6 8.55 16.13 -4.14
C PHE A 6 8.78 16.98 -2.88
N ASN A 7 9.63 16.51 -1.97
CA ASN A 7 10.00 17.26 -0.78
C ASN A 7 11.29 18.06 -1.09
N PRO A 8 11.27 19.39 -0.93
CA PRO A 8 12.40 20.25 -1.33
C PRO A 8 13.67 20.05 -0.49
N ASN A 9 13.58 19.33 0.64
CA ASN A 9 14.72 19.08 1.52
C ASN A 9 15.53 17.83 1.15
N PHE A 10 15.09 17.08 0.14
CA PHE A 10 15.76 15.85 -0.28
C PHE A 10 16.15 15.93 -1.75
N ASP A 11 17.35 15.45 -2.05
CA ASP A 11 17.83 15.30 -3.41
C ASP A 11 17.73 13.85 -3.92
N GLU A 12 18.24 13.60 -5.12
CA GLU A 12 18.26 12.27 -5.73
C GLU A 12 19.09 11.27 -4.92
N LYS A 13 20.20 11.71 -4.33
CA LYS A 13 21.07 10.85 -3.53
C LYS A 13 20.37 10.43 -2.25
N ASP A 14 19.72 11.36 -1.57
CA ASP A 14 18.92 11.06 -0.37
C ASP A 14 17.83 10.04 -0.68
N LEU A 15 17.17 10.16 -1.84
CA LEU A 15 16.15 9.21 -2.29
C LEU A 15 16.74 7.81 -2.54
N LEU A 16 17.89 7.71 -3.21
CA LEU A 16 18.56 6.43 -3.47
C LEU A 16 19.00 5.76 -2.17
N GLU A 17 19.55 6.52 -1.23
CA GLU A 17 19.95 6.03 0.09
C GLU A 17 18.73 5.52 0.88
N ALA A 18 17.65 6.29 0.91
CA ALA A 18 16.40 5.88 1.56
C ALA A 18 15.81 4.60 0.95
N LEU A 19 15.88 4.43 -0.38
CA LEU A 19 15.42 3.20 -1.05
C LEU A 19 16.32 1.99 -0.73
N SER A 20 17.63 2.19 -0.58
CA SER A 20 18.54 1.13 -0.16
C SER A 20 18.18 0.65 1.25
N VAL A 21 18.01 1.57 2.19
CA VAL A 21 17.61 1.27 3.58
C VAL A 21 16.24 0.60 3.62
N PHE A 22 15.31 1.03 2.77
CA PHE A 22 13.97 0.44 2.67
C PHE A 22 14.00 -1.05 2.31
N ASN A 23 14.92 -1.47 1.42
CA ASN A 23 15.07 -2.88 1.06
C ASN A 23 15.55 -3.75 2.22
N ASP A 24 16.24 -3.16 3.20
CA ASP A 24 16.75 -3.87 4.38
C ASP A 24 15.69 -4.09 5.47
N LEU A 25 14.48 -3.53 5.31
CA LEU A 25 13.38 -3.63 6.30
C LEU A 25 12.70 -5.01 6.37
N GLY A 26 13.24 -6.03 5.69
CA GLY A 26 12.68 -7.39 5.71
C GLY A 26 11.32 -7.50 5.00
N ILE A 27 11.08 -6.67 3.99
CA ILE A 27 9.82 -6.62 3.25
C ILE A 27 9.78 -7.75 2.22
N GLU A 28 8.64 -8.46 2.15
CA GLU A 28 8.39 -9.44 1.09
C GLU A 28 7.81 -8.76 -0.15
N ILE A 29 8.44 -8.97 -1.32
CA ILE A 29 7.95 -8.48 -2.61
C ILE A 29 7.02 -9.53 -3.22
N ILE A 30 5.75 -9.18 -3.38
CA ILE A 30 4.73 -10.05 -3.97
C ILE A 30 4.58 -9.72 -5.46
N SER A 31 4.69 -10.74 -6.33
CA SER A 31 4.44 -10.59 -7.76
C SER A 31 2.97 -10.28 -8.05
N PHE A 32 2.75 -9.26 -8.87
CA PHE A 32 1.42 -8.80 -9.25
C PHE A 32 0.60 -9.86 -10.01
N GLU A 33 1.27 -10.79 -10.70
CA GLU A 33 0.63 -11.90 -11.43
C GLU A 33 -0.32 -12.73 -10.57
N LYS A 34 0.02 -12.90 -9.30
CA LYS A 34 -0.79 -13.67 -8.35
C LYS A 34 -2.07 -12.94 -7.92
N ILE A 35 -2.17 -11.63 -8.19
CA ILE A 35 -3.16 -10.73 -7.61
C ILE A 35 -4.13 -10.16 -8.66
N TYR A 36 -3.79 -10.19 -9.96
CA TYR A 36 -4.55 -9.54 -11.06
C TYR A 36 -6.06 -9.71 -10.97
N SER A 37 -6.53 -10.96 -10.94
CA SER A 37 -7.97 -11.26 -10.99
C SER A 37 -8.72 -10.66 -9.79
N GLN A 38 -8.12 -10.74 -8.60
CA GLN A 38 -8.72 -10.26 -7.36
C GLN A 38 -8.68 -8.73 -7.28
N ALA A 39 -7.56 -8.10 -7.65
CA ALA A 39 -7.43 -6.65 -7.67
C ALA A 39 -8.37 -6.01 -8.69
N ILE A 40 -8.46 -6.56 -9.91
CA ILE A 40 -9.37 -6.04 -10.94
C ILE A 40 -10.82 -6.15 -10.46
N SER A 41 -11.24 -7.32 -9.96
CA SER A 41 -12.60 -7.50 -9.44
C SER A 41 -12.90 -6.52 -8.31
N LEU A 42 -11.95 -6.32 -7.39
CA LEU A 42 -12.10 -5.40 -6.28
C LEU A 42 -12.19 -3.94 -6.75
N ALA A 43 -11.36 -3.54 -7.71
CA ALA A 43 -11.36 -2.20 -8.28
C ALA A 43 -12.74 -1.81 -8.83
N PHE A 44 -13.36 -2.72 -9.61
CA PHE A 44 -14.72 -2.52 -10.12
C PHE A 44 -15.78 -2.51 -9.02
N ASN A 45 -15.71 -3.43 -8.05
CA ASN A 45 -16.73 -3.55 -7.01
C ASN A 45 -16.72 -2.42 -5.97
N LYS A 46 -15.57 -1.77 -5.76
CA LYS A 46 -15.35 -0.78 -4.71
C LYS A 46 -15.01 0.62 -5.22
N ASP A 47 -15.07 0.83 -6.54
CA ASP A 47 -14.69 2.10 -7.19
C ASP A 47 -13.30 2.58 -6.74
N LEU A 48 -12.31 1.69 -6.93
CA LEU A 48 -10.91 1.92 -6.60
C LEU A 48 -10.08 1.97 -7.89
N THR A 49 -8.92 2.63 -7.82
CA THR A 49 -7.91 2.40 -8.85
C THR A 49 -7.40 0.96 -8.75
N VAL A 50 -6.88 0.40 -9.85
CA VAL A 50 -6.26 -0.93 -9.80
C VAL A 50 -5.11 -0.93 -8.79
N TYR A 51 -4.34 0.17 -8.69
CA TYR A 51 -3.24 0.32 -7.72
C TYR A 51 -3.71 0.14 -6.28
N ASP A 52 -4.75 0.85 -5.86
CA ASP A 52 -5.30 0.73 -4.51
C ASP A 52 -5.85 -0.67 -4.25
N ALA A 53 -6.53 -1.23 -5.26
CA ALA A 53 -7.09 -2.56 -5.16
C ALA A 53 -6.04 -3.67 -5.03
N VAL A 54 -4.83 -3.50 -5.55
CA VAL A 54 -3.72 -4.45 -5.38
C VAL A 54 -3.41 -4.67 -3.91
N TYR A 55 -3.23 -3.58 -3.15
CA TYR A 55 -2.82 -3.67 -1.75
C TYR A 55 -3.90 -4.33 -0.88
N VAL A 56 -5.18 -3.99 -1.15
CA VAL A 56 -6.30 -4.63 -0.45
C VAL A 56 -6.42 -6.10 -0.82
N ALA A 57 -6.21 -6.46 -2.09
CA ALA A 57 -6.24 -7.85 -2.53
C ALA A 57 -5.12 -8.67 -1.89
N ILE A 58 -3.91 -8.12 -1.76
CA ILE A 58 -2.79 -8.74 -1.03
C ILE A 58 -3.19 -9.00 0.43
N SER A 59 -3.68 -7.98 1.14
CA SER A 59 -4.11 -8.11 2.53
C SER A 59 -5.12 -9.25 2.71
N ARG A 60 -6.10 -9.36 1.80
CA ARG A 60 -7.12 -10.41 1.83
C ARG A 60 -6.57 -11.79 1.51
N LEU A 61 -5.67 -11.90 0.53
CA LEU A 61 -5.06 -13.17 0.14
C LEU A 61 -4.25 -13.77 1.29
N TYR A 62 -3.43 -12.95 1.94
CA TYR A 62 -2.54 -13.38 3.02
C TYR A 62 -3.17 -13.27 4.41
N LYS A 63 -4.40 -12.74 4.51
CA LYS A 63 -5.14 -12.53 5.77
C LYS A 63 -4.35 -11.68 6.77
N ILE A 64 -3.69 -10.64 6.27
CA ILE A 64 -2.90 -9.68 7.05
C ILE A 64 -3.58 -8.31 7.08
N PRO A 65 -3.34 -7.47 8.10
CA PRO A 65 -3.88 -6.12 8.13
C PRO A 65 -3.46 -5.27 6.92
N PHE A 66 -4.41 -4.55 6.33
CA PHE A 66 -4.13 -3.49 5.37
C PHE A 66 -3.96 -2.17 6.11
N VAL A 67 -2.72 -1.70 6.20
CA VAL A 67 -2.40 -0.39 6.80
C VAL A 67 -2.22 0.65 5.71
N THR A 68 -2.90 1.80 5.81
CA THR A 68 -2.78 2.87 4.81
C THR A 68 -2.77 4.26 5.43
N ALA A 69 -1.93 5.15 4.89
CA ALA A 69 -1.95 6.59 5.19
C ALA A 69 -2.98 7.35 4.35
N ASP A 70 -3.60 6.70 3.35
CA ASP A 70 -4.66 7.28 2.55
C ASP A 70 -6.00 7.16 3.29
N PHE A 71 -6.39 8.24 3.95
CA PHE A 71 -7.64 8.31 4.70
C PHE A 71 -8.87 8.25 3.79
N GLN A 72 -8.80 8.73 2.54
CA GLN A 72 -9.94 8.64 1.62
C GLN A 72 -10.18 7.20 1.21
N LEU A 73 -9.11 6.48 0.88
CA LEU A 73 -9.16 5.04 0.62
C LEU A 73 -9.67 4.28 1.84
N HIS A 74 -9.15 4.55 3.04
CA HIS A 74 -9.65 3.95 4.28
C HIS A 74 -11.17 4.14 4.42
N GLN A 75 -11.70 5.34 4.19
CA GLN A 75 -13.14 5.60 4.30
C GLN A 75 -13.97 4.80 3.29
N LYS A 76 -13.45 4.57 2.07
CA LYS A 76 -14.09 3.69 1.06
C LYS A 76 -14.09 2.22 1.47
N LEU A 77 -13.13 1.80 2.28
CA LEU A 77 -12.89 0.41 2.68
C LEU A 77 -13.32 0.08 4.11
N LYS A 78 -13.95 1.02 4.82
CA LYS A 78 -14.33 0.88 6.24
C LYS A 78 -15.23 -0.32 6.56
N ASP A 79 -15.89 -0.89 5.55
CA ASP A 79 -16.74 -2.07 5.68
C ASP A 79 -15.96 -3.39 5.52
N LEU A 80 -14.69 -3.32 5.12
CA LEU A 80 -13.78 -4.46 5.06
C LEU A 80 -13.11 -4.69 6.41
N LEU A 81 -12.92 -5.97 6.76
CA LEU A 81 -12.17 -6.37 7.94
C LEU A 81 -10.69 -6.03 7.77
N LEU A 82 -10.01 -5.75 8.89
CA LEU A 82 -8.57 -5.58 8.99
C LEU A 82 -8.00 -4.41 8.16
N VAL A 83 -8.78 -3.35 7.94
CA VAL A 83 -8.29 -2.09 7.36
C VAL A 83 -8.00 -1.12 8.49
N ILE A 84 -6.74 -0.69 8.61
CA ILE A 84 -6.24 0.14 9.73
C ILE A 84 -5.66 1.43 9.13
N PRO A 85 -6.08 2.62 9.59
CA PRO A 85 -5.42 3.84 9.18
C PRO A 85 -4.04 3.90 9.84
N LEU A 86 -3.01 4.36 9.13
CA LEU A 86 -1.62 4.39 9.62
C LEU A 86 -1.49 5.12 10.96
N SER A 87 -2.31 6.14 11.21
CA SER A 87 -2.34 6.88 12.48
C SER A 87 -2.79 6.05 13.71
N GLN A 88 -3.36 4.87 13.49
CA GLN A 88 -3.82 3.94 14.53
C GLN A 88 -3.06 2.61 14.50
N TRP A 89 -2.03 2.50 13.67
CA TRP A 89 -1.23 1.28 13.60
C TRP A 89 -0.24 1.24 14.76
N GLU A 90 -0.26 0.14 15.50
CA GLU A 90 0.64 -0.16 16.61
C GLU A 90 1.42 -1.46 16.28
N LEU A 91 2.69 -1.51 16.69
CA LEU A 91 3.61 -2.64 16.50
C LEU A 91 3.52 -3.64 17.67
#